data_AF-A0A3R6NHM1-F1
#
_entry.id   AF-A0A3R6NHM1-F1
#
_cell.length_a   1.000
_cell.length_b   1.000
_cell.length_c   1.000
_cell.angle_alpha   90.00
_cell.angle_beta   90.00
_cell.angle_gamma   90.00
#
_symmetry.space_group_name_H-M   'P 1'
#
loop_
_entity.id
_entity.type
_entity.pdbx_description
1 polymer ?
#
loop_
_entity_poly.entity_id
_entity_poly.type
_entity_poly.pdbx_seq_one_letter_code
_entity_poly.pdbx_strand_id
1 'polypeptide(L)'
;MLQENRYYIDISIWESDDIVFGMFPSYGTFYKRGKFYYLEDISSGAELVLKEVKYSNLLVKKGFCFMKNEYFFKDEYTYDSDENMIDFEEEAVKRQRRELDLLKNKQTDPVPLQLGVYKNGTISLFLELDFHYRILFFSESPLCLLSEGKWEKHGNVLHLYDPSLNYTFLAFVDVKGVKMIRFPNCGYPDWMYDLSIGYPFIMR
;
A
#
# COMPACT_ATOMS: atom_id res chain seq x y z
N MET A 1 -4.42 29.23 0.36
CA MET A 1 -4.30 28.21 -0.70
C MET A 1 -5.32 27.14 -0.37
N LEU A 2 -6.23 26.83 -1.30
CA LEU A 2 -7.40 25.98 -1.02
C LEU A 2 -6.93 24.65 -0.42
N GLN A 3 -7.51 24.23 0.71
CA GLN A 3 -7.49 22.85 1.18
C GLN A 3 -8.11 22.00 0.07
N GLU A 4 -7.27 21.48 -0.81
CA GLU A 4 -7.67 20.71 -1.98
C GLU A 4 -8.39 19.43 -1.56
N ASN A 5 -9.11 18.82 -2.51
CA ASN A 5 -9.82 17.55 -2.35
C ASN A 5 -8.88 16.43 -1.85
N ARG A 6 -8.68 16.32 -0.53
CA ARG A 6 -7.81 15.34 0.12
C ARG A 6 -8.64 14.19 0.67
N TYR A 7 -8.07 12.99 0.67
CA TYR A 7 -8.67 11.82 1.31
C TYR A 7 -7.64 11.03 2.09
N TYR A 8 -8.13 10.28 3.08
CA TYR A 8 -7.41 9.25 3.79
C TYR A 8 -8.33 8.04 3.86
N ILE A 9 -7.75 6.86 3.74
CA ILE A 9 -8.39 5.61 4.10
C ILE A 9 -7.57 5.09 5.27
N ASP A 10 -8.20 5.00 6.43
CA ASP A 10 -7.60 4.44 7.63
C ASP A 10 -8.10 3.01 7.89
N ILE A 11 -7.23 2.21 8.49
CA ILE A 11 -7.57 0.96 9.15
C ILE A 11 -7.19 1.16 10.62
N SER A 12 -8.19 1.13 11.47
CA SER A 12 -8.04 1.40 12.90
C SER A 12 -8.35 0.14 13.72
N ILE A 13 -7.47 -0.19 14.67
CA ILE A 13 -7.61 -1.34 15.58
C ILE A 13 -7.50 -0.82 17.02
N TRP A 14 -8.43 -1.25 17.88
CA TRP A 14 -8.35 -1.00 19.32
C TRP A 14 -7.24 -1.87 19.92
N GLU A 15 -6.17 -1.25 20.39
CA GLU A 15 -5.10 -1.94 21.14
C GLU A 15 -5.44 -2.04 22.64
N SER A 16 -6.19 -1.06 23.16
CA SER A 16 -6.82 -1.10 24.48
C SER A 16 -8.03 -0.16 24.51
N ASP A 17 -8.74 -0.07 25.64
CA ASP A 17 -9.97 0.74 25.77
C ASP A 17 -9.79 2.22 25.35
N ASP A 18 -8.57 2.75 25.48
CA ASP A 18 -8.24 4.16 25.19
C ASP A 18 -7.19 4.34 24.07
N ILE A 19 -6.69 3.24 23.48
CA ILE A 19 -5.62 3.30 22.47
C ILE A 19 -6.12 2.69 21.16
N VAL A 20 -6.17 3.51 20.12
CA VAL A 20 -6.47 3.10 18.75
C VAL A 20 -5.19 3.23 17.91
N PHE A 21 -4.74 2.12 17.34
CA PHE A 21 -3.69 2.12 16.35
C PHE A 21 -4.29 2.27 14.96
N GLY A 22 -3.86 3.31 14.24
CA GLY A 22 -4.27 3.59 12.88
C GLY A 22 -3.15 3.33 11.87
N MET A 23 -3.48 2.72 10.74
CA MET A 23 -2.65 2.71 9.55
C MET A 23 -3.41 3.31 8.38
N PHE A 24 -2.73 4.10 7.56
CA PHE A 24 -3.28 4.68 6.34
C PHE A 24 -2.76 3.91 5.12
N PRO A 25 -3.41 2.81 4.69
CA PRO A 25 -3.02 2.08 3.48
C PRO A 25 -3.09 2.96 2.22
N SER A 26 -3.87 4.04 2.25
CA SER A 26 -3.99 4.97 1.14
C SER A 26 -4.41 6.37 1.55
N TYR A 27 -3.82 7.36 0.89
CA TYR A 27 -4.07 8.77 1.12
C TYR A 27 -3.61 9.59 -0.08
N GLY A 28 -4.26 10.71 -0.34
CA GLY A 28 -3.90 11.58 -1.44
C GLY A 28 -5.02 12.50 -1.87
N THR A 29 -5.06 12.81 -3.16
CA THR A 29 -6.06 13.72 -3.72
C THR A 29 -7.18 12.96 -4.40
N PHE A 30 -8.35 13.58 -4.50
CA PHE A 30 -9.46 13.01 -5.26
C PHE A 30 -10.09 14.04 -6.19
N TYR A 31 -10.76 13.54 -7.22
CA TYR A 31 -11.67 14.34 -8.03
C TYR A 31 -12.98 13.58 -8.27
N LYS A 32 -14.05 14.34 -8.53
CA LYS A 32 -15.39 13.79 -8.74
C LYS A 32 -15.82 13.97 -10.19
N ARG A 33 -16.35 12.92 -10.81
CA ARG A 33 -17.02 12.97 -12.12
C ARG A 33 -18.39 12.28 -12.04
N GLY A 34 -19.45 13.09 -12.02
CA GLY A 34 -20.80 12.58 -11.80
C GLY A 34 -20.92 11.91 -10.43
N LYS A 35 -21.28 10.62 -10.40
CA LYS A 35 -21.39 9.82 -9.16
C LYS A 35 -20.11 9.09 -8.77
N PHE A 36 -19.00 9.33 -9.45
CA PHE A 36 -17.75 8.61 -9.21
C PHE A 36 -16.70 9.53 -8.60
N TYR A 37 -16.03 9.02 -7.58
CA TYR A 37 -14.83 9.59 -6.98
C TYR A 37 -13.63 8.78 -7.47
N TYR A 38 -12.61 9.48 -7.93
CA TYR A 38 -11.33 8.93 -8.36
C TYR A 38 -10.28 9.44 -7.38
N LEU A 39 -9.66 8.51 -6.68
CA LEU A 39 -8.75 8.76 -5.57
C LEU A 39 -7.35 8.41 -6.06
N GLU A 40 -6.47 9.41 -6.15
CA GLU A 40 -5.08 9.25 -6.55
C GLU A 40 -4.22 9.09 -5.31
N ASP A 41 -3.70 7.88 -5.10
CA ASP A 41 -2.87 7.55 -3.94
C ASP A 41 -1.47 8.13 -4.10
N ILE A 42 -1.02 8.89 -3.10
CA ILE A 42 0.32 9.45 -3.10
C ILE A 42 1.32 8.31 -2.96
N SER A 43 1.25 7.50 -1.89
CA SER A 43 2.31 6.54 -1.54
C SER A 43 2.62 5.51 -2.64
N SER A 44 1.57 4.87 -3.15
CA SER A 44 1.66 3.83 -4.18
C SER A 44 1.52 4.36 -5.59
N GLY A 45 0.82 5.48 -5.82
CA GLY A 45 0.45 5.92 -7.17
C GLY A 45 -0.69 5.12 -7.79
N ALA A 46 -1.36 4.25 -7.02
CA ALA A 46 -2.56 3.56 -7.48
C ALA A 46 -3.77 4.52 -7.51
N GLU A 47 -4.73 4.23 -8.37
CA GLU A 47 -6.02 4.95 -8.39
C GLU A 47 -7.11 4.04 -7.85
N LEU A 48 -7.84 4.50 -6.83
CA LEU A 48 -9.07 3.87 -6.35
C LEU A 48 -10.30 4.56 -6.95
N VAL A 49 -11.37 3.81 -7.12
CA VAL A 49 -12.62 4.32 -7.68
C VAL A 49 -13.78 3.94 -6.77
N LEU A 50 -14.48 4.96 -6.29
CA LEU A 50 -15.67 4.83 -5.46
C LEU A 50 -16.88 5.40 -6.18
N LYS A 51 -18.05 4.80 -5.99
CA LYS A 51 -19.31 5.24 -6.57
C LYS A 51 -20.28 5.67 -5.47
N GLU A 52 -20.74 6.90 -5.53
CA GLU A 52 -21.81 7.42 -4.71
C GLU A 52 -23.11 6.66 -4.96
N VAL A 53 -23.63 6.05 -3.89
CA VAL A 53 -24.96 5.43 -3.84
C VAL A 53 -25.85 6.26 -2.91
N LYS A 54 -26.96 5.70 -2.40
CA LYS A 54 -27.89 6.46 -1.55
C LYS A 54 -27.28 6.77 -0.18
N TYR A 55 -27.69 7.89 0.42
CA TYR A 55 -27.33 8.30 1.79
C TYR A 55 -25.82 8.52 2.01
N SER A 56 -25.13 9.12 1.02
CA SER A 56 -23.68 9.40 1.09
C SER A 56 -22.77 8.17 1.24
N ASN A 57 -23.32 6.97 1.07
CA ASN A 57 -22.53 5.75 1.02
C ASN A 57 -21.74 5.67 -0.29
N LEU A 58 -20.52 5.18 -0.19
CA LEU A 58 -19.61 4.98 -1.31
C LEU A 58 -19.41 3.47 -1.53
N LEU A 59 -19.80 3.00 -2.72
CA LEU A 59 -19.56 1.63 -3.15
C LEU A 59 -18.22 1.55 -3.87
N VAL A 60 -17.35 0.66 -3.41
CA VAL A 60 -16.03 0.44 -4.01
C VAL A 60 -16.17 -0.23 -5.38
N LYS A 61 -15.55 0.38 -6.40
CA LYS A 61 -15.48 -0.16 -7.77
C LYS A 61 -14.08 -0.66 -8.13
N LYS A 62 -13.06 -0.04 -7.53
CA LYS A 62 -11.66 -0.40 -7.66
C LYS A 62 -10.97 -0.01 -6.36
N GLY A 63 -10.33 -0.94 -5.69
CA GLY A 63 -9.70 -0.71 -4.40
C GLY A 63 -8.97 -1.93 -3.88
N PHE A 64 -8.37 -1.78 -2.69
CA PHE A 64 -7.69 -2.86 -1.97
C PHE A 64 -8.62 -4.03 -1.65
N CYS A 65 -8.03 -5.19 -1.36
CA CYS A 65 -8.78 -6.42 -1.10
C CYS A 65 -9.81 -6.27 0.03
N PHE A 66 -9.43 -5.64 1.15
CA PHE A 66 -10.33 -5.40 2.30
C PHE A 66 -11.50 -4.47 1.98
N MET A 67 -11.41 -3.67 0.91
CA MET A 67 -12.46 -2.72 0.53
C MET A 67 -13.55 -3.39 -0.33
N LYS A 68 -13.29 -4.59 -0.85
CA LYS A 68 -14.18 -5.26 -1.80
C LYS A 68 -15.48 -5.65 -1.12
N ASN A 69 -16.61 -5.23 -1.72
CA ASN A 69 -17.97 -5.42 -1.21
C ASN A 69 -18.32 -4.63 0.06
N GLU A 70 -17.45 -3.73 0.49
CA GLU A 70 -17.70 -2.85 1.64
C GLU A 70 -18.35 -1.53 1.21
N TYR A 71 -19.06 -0.92 2.15
CA TYR A 71 -19.59 0.43 2.02
C TYR A 71 -18.78 1.38 2.88
N PHE A 72 -18.26 2.43 2.26
CA PHE A 72 -17.57 3.49 2.99
C PHE A 72 -18.55 4.62 3.26
N PHE A 73 -18.62 5.07 4.51
CA PHE A 73 -19.32 6.30 4.84
C PHE A 73 -18.41 7.46 4.50
N LYS A 74 -18.93 8.44 3.77
CA LYS A 74 -18.22 9.70 3.56
C LYS A 74 -18.36 10.52 4.83
N ASP A 75 -17.31 10.54 5.65
CA ASP A 75 -17.22 11.53 6.71
C ASP A 75 -16.89 12.91 6.11
N GLU A 76 -17.69 13.91 6.46
CA GLU A 76 -17.47 15.30 6.07
C GLU A 76 -16.87 16.11 7.23
N TYR A 77 -16.75 15.51 8.42
CA TYR A 77 -16.08 16.11 9.57
C TYR A 77 -14.58 15.81 9.49
N THR A 78 -13.78 16.88 9.47
CA THR A 78 -12.36 16.78 9.80
C THR A 78 -12.26 16.82 11.33
N TYR A 79 -11.80 15.75 11.97
CA TYR A 79 -11.47 15.83 13.38
C TYR A 79 -10.16 16.61 13.56
N ASP A 80 -10.02 17.40 14.62
CA ASP A 80 -8.77 18.12 14.94
C ASP A 80 -7.56 17.15 15.05
N SER A 81 -7.82 15.88 15.35
CA SER A 81 -6.82 14.79 15.37
C SER A 81 -6.33 14.34 13.99
N ASP A 82 -7.08 14.64 12.93
CA ASP A 82 -6.78 14.21 11.56
C ASP A 82 -5.99 15.28 10.80
N GLU A 83 -6.06 16.54 11.26
CA GLU A 83 -5.28 17.63 10.70
C GLU A 83 -3.78 17.38 10.95
N ASN A 84 -3.04 17.23 9.84
CA ASN A 84 -1.59 16.98 9.80
C ASN A 84 -1.14 15.58 10.23
N MET A 85 -2.02 14.57 10.24
CA MET A 85 -1.62 13.15 10.39
C MET A 85 -0.57 12.74 9.33
N ILE A 86 -0.72 13.23 8.09
CA ILE A 86 0.22 12.99 7.00
C ILE A 86 0.46 14.31 6.25
N ASP A 87 1.73 14.69 6.11
CA ASP A 87 2.14 15.76 5.21
C ASP A 87 2.22 15.22 3.77
N PHE A 88 1.23 15.59 2.95
CA PHE A 88 1.14 15.13 1.56
C PHE A 88 2.28 15.64 0.68
N GLU A 89 2.80 16.83 0.94
CA GLU A 89 3.91 17.37 0.18
C GLU A 89 5.19 16.59 0.51
N GLU A 90 5.42 16.32 1.80
CA GLU A 90 6.55 15.51 2.25
C GLU A 90 6.48 14.08 1.68
N GLU A 91 5.31 13.43 1.74
CA GLU A 91 5.12 12.07 1.22
C GLU A 91 5.26 12.01 -0.31
N ALA A 92 4.79 13.02 -1.04
CA ALA A 92 5.01 13.12 -2.48
C ALA A 92 6.51 13.22 -2.81
N VAL A 93 7.27 14.01 -2.05
CA VAL A 93 8.74 14.11 -2.20
C VAL A 93 9.43 12.80 -1.85
N LYS A 94 9.02 12.11 -0.77
CA LYS A 94 9.56 10.78 -0.41
C LYS A 94 9.33 9.77 -1.53
N ARG A 95 8.13 9.72 -2.12
CA ARG A 95 7.86 8.86 -3.27
C ARG A 95 8.77 9.17 -4.46
N GLN A 96 8.89 10.44 -4.84
CA GLN A 96 9.77 10.84 -5.94
C GLN A 96 11.22 10.40 -5.70
N ARG A 97 11.72 10.52 -4.46
CA ARG A 97 13.05 10.02 -4.08
C ARG A 97 13.17 8.51 -4.28
N ARG A 98 12.18 7.71 -3.85
CA ARG A 98 12.19 6.25 -4.06
C ARG A 98 12.20 5.87 -5.55
N GLU A 99 11.46 6.60 -6.39
CA GLU A 99 11.48 6.38 -7.85
C GLU A 99 12.82 6.75 -8.49
N LEU A 100 13.46 7.83 -8.04
CA LEU A 100 14.80 8.21 -8.50
C LEU A 100 15.86 7.19 -8.07
N ASP A 101 15.77 6.68 -6.84
CA ASP A 101 16.63 5.60 -6.35
C ASP A 101 16.46 4.34 -7.19
N LEU A 102 15.24 3.99 -7.58
CA LEU A 102 14.98 2.87 -8.49
C LEU A 102 15.72 3.05 -9.81
N LEU A 103 15.65 4.23 -10.43
CA LEU A 103 16.30 4.49 -11.72
C LEU A 103 17.82 4.36 -11.65
N LYS A 104 18.43 4.80 -10.54
CA LYS A 104 19.87 4.64 -10.30
C LYS A 104 20.27 3.18 -10.10
N ASN A 105 19.50 2.43 -9.32
CA ASN A 105 19.85 1.07 -8.94
C ASN A 105 19.43 0.00 -9.95
N LYS A 106 18.62 0.33 -10.97
CA LYS A 106 18.30 -0.60 -12.09
C LYS A 106 19.53 -1.10 -12.86
N GLN A 107 20.67 -0.42 -12.74
CA GLN A 107 21.90 -0.72 -13.46
C GLN A 107 22.85 -1.66 -12.70
N THR A 108 22.47 -2.14 -11.52
CA THR A 108 23.32 -3.03 -10.72
C THR A 108 23.18 -4.49 -11.13
N ASP A 109 24.18 -5.30 -10.77
CA ASP A 109 24.15 -6.73 -11.02
C ASP A 109 22.92 -7.41 -10.37
N PRO A 110 22.30 -8.40 -11.02
CA PRO A 110 21.13 -9.07 -10.47
C PRO A 110 21.39 -9.78 -9.14
N VAL A 111 20.59 -9.45 -8.13
CA VAL A 111 20.58 -10.08 -6.80
C VAL A 111 19.55 -11.22 -6.80
N PRO A 112 19.88 -12.43 -6.32
CA PRO A 112 18.91 -13.51 -6.14
C PRO A 112 17.77 -13.09 -5.18
N LEU A 113 16.53 -13.46 -5.52
CA LEU A 113 15.38 -13.24 -4.64
C LEU A 113 15.09 -14.52 -3.85
N GLN A 114 15.14 -14.43 -2.52
CA GLN A 114 14.73 -15.50 -1.63
C GLN A 114 13.21 -15.45 -1.41
N LEU A 115 12.51 -16.56 -1.64
CA LEU A 115 11.07 -16.63 -1.37
C LEU A 115 10.81 -16.76 0.12
N GLY A 116 9.69 -16.20 0.58
CA GLY A 116 9.41 -16.11 2.01
C GLY A 116 8.54 -14.91 2.40
N VAL A 117 8.63 -14.56 3.69
CA VAL A 117 7.90 -13.46 4.32
C VAL A 117 8.86 -12.33 4.67
N TYR A 118 8.66 -11.19 4.03
CA TYR A 118 9.39 -9.95 4.25
C TYR A 118 8.59 -9.02 5.16
N LYS A 119 9.21 -8.48 6.22
CA LYS A 119 8.50 -7.67 7.22
C LYS A 119 9.18 -6.34 7.45
N ASN A 120 8.37 -5.34 7.75
CA ASN A 120 8.79 -4.02 8.18
C ASN A 120 7.79 -3.50 9.23
N GLY A 121 7.99 -3.93 10.48
CA GLY A 121 7.04 -3.66 11.56
C GLY A 121 5.67 -4.30 11.28
N THR A 122 4.69 -3.47 10.98
CA THR A 122 3.26 -3.83 10.87
C THR A 122 2.82 -4.27 9.48
N ILE A 123 3.68 -4.20 8.46
CA ILE A 123 3.36 -4.68 7.11
C ILE A 123 4.24 -5.86 6.72
N SER A 124 3.61 -6.90 6.17
CA SER A 124 4.25 -8.12 5.70
C SER A 124 3.98 -8.34 4.22
N LEU A 125 5.03 -8.63 3.44
CA LEU A 125 4.97 -9.10 2.06
C LEU A 125 5.30 -10.60 2.03
N PHE A 126 4.36 -11.41 1.57
CA PHE A 126 4.53 -12.84 1.32
C PHE A 126 4.85 -13.05 -0.15
N LEU A 127 5.92 -13.79 -0.45
CA LEU A 127 6.28 -14.22 -1.81
C LEU A 127 6.26 -15.74 -1.88
N GLU A 128 5.14 -16.28 -2.36
CA GLU A 128 4.80 -17.70 -2.35
C GLU A 128 5.51 -18.46 -3.49
N LEU A 129 5.64 -19.78 -3.31
CA LEU A 129 6.30 -20.69 -4.25
C LEU A 129 5.61 -20.81 -5.62
N ASP A 130 4.33 -20.45 -5.71
CA ASP A 130 3.51 -20.52 -6.93
C ASP A 130 3.39 -19.16 -7.65
N PHE A 131 4.35 -18.26 -7.39
CA PHE A 131 4.42 -16.91 -7.93
C PHE A 131 3.25 -16.01 -7.50
N HIS A 132 2.54 -16.35 -6.43
CA HIS A 132 1.59 -15.45 -5.79
C HIS A 132 2.24 -14.61 -4.70
N TYR A 133 1.72 -13.40 -4.49
CA TYR A 133 2.09 -12.57 -3.35
C TYR A 133 0.87 -12.16 -2.55
N ARG A 134 1.10 -11.81 -1.27
CA ARG A 134 0.12 -11.16 -0.40
C ARG A 134 0.78 -10.04 0.39
N ILE A 135 0.10 -8.90 0.51
CA ILE A 135 0.47 -7.79 1.37
C ILE A 135 -0.54 -7.75 2.51
N LEU A 136 -0.04 -7.97 3.73
CA LEU A 136 -0.85 -8.00 4.95
C LEU A 136 -0.44 -6.87 5.88
N PHE A 137 -1.45 -6.25 6.49
CA PHE A 137 -1.28 -5.43 7.68
C PHE A 137 -1.49 -6.30 8.92
N PHE A 138 -0.54 -6.25 9.84
CA PHE A 138 -0.51 -6.97 11.10
C PHE A 138 -0.31 -6.00 12.26
N SER A 139 -1.36 -5.80 13.04
CA SER A 139 -1.31 -5.41 14.44
C SER A 139 -2.08 -6.51 15.18
N GLU A 140 -1.34 -7.35 15.92
CA GLU A 140 -1.76 -8.43 16.84
C GLU A 140 -3.10 -9.20 16.61
N SER A 141 -3.52 -9.39 15.36
CA SER A 141 -4.83 -9.94 14.95
C SER A 141 -5.98 -8.93 15.15
N PRO A 142 -6.78 -8.64 14.09
CA PRO A 142 -6.90 -9.39 12.84
C PRO A 142 -5.94 -8.97 11.71
N LEU A 143 -5.52 -9.96 10.92
CA LEU A 143 -4.79 -9.76 9.66
C LEU A 143 -5.69 -9.08 8.64
N CYS A 144 -5.32 -7.87 8.20
CA CYS A 144 -6.00 -7.20 7.10
C CYS A 144 -5.26 -7.45 5.78
N LEU A 145 -5.93 -8.09 4.82
CA LEU A 145 -5.39 -8.29 3.47
C LEU A 145 -5.54 -7.00 2.66
N LEU A 146 -4.41 -6.35 2.39
CA LEU A 146 -4.38 -5.14 1.58
C LEU A 146 -4.43 -5.49 0.09
N SER A 147 -3.57 -6.41 -0.35
CA SER A 147 -3.40 -6.71 -1.76
C SER A 147 -2.90 -8.14 -1.96
N GLU A 148 -3.30 -8.77 -3.05
CA GLU A 148 -2.80 -10.06 -3.49
C GLU A 148 -2.77 -10.15 -5.01
N GLY A 149 -1.93 -11.03 -5.53
CA GLY A 149 -1.89 -11.28 -6.97
C GLY A 149 -0.63 -12.02 -7.38
N LYS A 150 -0.11 -11.70 -8.57
CA LYS A 150 1.08 -12.35 -9.15
C LYS A 150 2.30 -11.48 -9.03
N TRP A 151 3.46 -12.11 -8.80
CA TRP A 151 4.73 -11.39 -8.79
C TRP A 151 5.67 -11.89 -9.88
N GLU A 152 6.47 -10.96 -10.41
CA GLU A 152 7.54 -11.22 -11.37
C GLU A 152 8.76 -10.36 -11.02
N LYS A 153 9.96 -10.83 -11.37
CA LYS A 153 11.21 -10.10 -11.12
C LYS A 153 11.91 -9.79 -12.44
N HIS A 154 12.18 -8.51 -12.69
CA HIS A 154 12.94 -8.02 -13.84
C HIS A 154 14.22 -7.32 -13.36
N GLY A 155 15.37 -7.96 -13.56
CA GLY A 155 16.61 -7.50 -12.94
C GLY A 155 16.45 -7.49 -11.42
N ASN A 156 16.66 -6.35 -10.77
CA ASN A 156 16.45 -6.17 -9.33
C ASN A 156 15.09 -5.57 -8.96
N VAL A 157 14.17 -5.44 -9.92
CA VAL A 157 12.84 -4.87 -9.66
C VAL A 157 11.82 -6.00 -9.53
N LEU A 158 11.12 -6.01 -8.41
CA LEU A 158 9.98 -6.87 -8.14
C LEU A 158 8.69 -6.14 -8.54
N HIS A 159 7.94 -6.76 -9.44
CA HIS A 159 6.64 -6.32 -9.91
C HIS A 159 5.58 -7.16 -9.21
N LEU A 160 4.64 -6.51 -8.54
CA LEU A 160 3.55 -7.14 -7.80
C LEU A 160 2.22 -6.69 -8.43
N TYR A 161 1.68 -7.49 -9.34
CA TYR A 161 0.43 -7.16 -10.04
C TYR A 161 -0.80 -7.52 -9.20
N ASP A 162 -1.60 -6.51 -8.85
CA ASP A 162 -2.90 -6.67 -8.20
C ASP A 162 -4.01 -6.60 -9.26
N PRO A 163 -4.80 -7.68 -9.46
CA PRO A 163 -5.89 -7.71 -10.42
C PRO A 163 -7.12 -6.90 -10.00
N SER A 164 -7.35 -6.71 -8.69
CA SER A 164 -8.48 -5.93 -8.16
C SER A 164 -8.28 -4.44 -8.38
N LEU A 165 -7.03 -3.98 -8.26
CA LEU A 165 -6.63 -2.60 -8.57
C LEU A 165 -6.25 -2.41 -10.05
N ASN A 166 -6.04 -3.49 -10.80
CA ASN A 166 -5.40 -3.46 -12.12
C ASN A 166 -4.14 -2.57 -12.09
N TYR A 167 -3.28 -2.82 -11.11
CA TYR A 167 -2.12 -1.99 -10.80
C TYR A 167 -0.92 -2.86 -10.47
N THR A 168 0.29 -2.36 -10.72
CA THR A 168 1.54 -3.06 -10.37
C THR A 168 2.29 -2.26 -9.33
N PHE A 169 2.34 -2.78 -8.10
CA PHE A 169 3.24 -2.25 -7.08
C PHE A 169 4.68 -2.63 -7.43
N LEU A 170 5.62 -1.79 -6.98
CA LEU A 170 7.03 -1.94 -7.29
C LEU A 170 7.86 -1.98 -6.02
N ALA A 171 8.81 -2.89 -6.00
CA ALA A 171 9.85 -2.98 -4.99
C ALA A 171 11.21 -3.27 -5.61
N PHE A 172 12.28 -2.93 -4.91
CA PHE A 172 13.66 -3.17 -5.31
C PHE A 172 14.27 -4.23 -4.41
N VAL A 173 14.86 -5.25 -5.01
CA VAL A 173 15.55 -6.36 -4.33
C VAL A 173 17.01 -5.98 -4.16
N ASP A 174 17.44 -5.90 -2.91
CA ASP A 174 18.81 -5.64 -2.49
C ASP A 174 19.36 -6.87 -1.76
N VAL A 175 20.68 -6.95 -1.57
CA VAL A 175 21.32 -8.00 -0.76
C VAL A 175 20.84 -8.00 0.69
N LYS A 176 20.35 -6.86 1.19
CA LYS A 176 19.82 -6.72 2.56
C LYS A 176 18.35 -7.10 2.70
N GLY A 177 17.58 -7.07 1.62
CA GLY A 177 16.12 -7.24 1.71
C GLY A 177 15.38 -6.59 0.54
N VAL A 178 14.14 -6.15 0.77
CA VAL A 178 13.27 -5.57 -0.26
C VAL A 178 12.87 -4.14 0.09
N LYS A 179 13.25 -3.17 -0.74
CA LYS A 179 12.91 -1.75 -0.56
C LYS A 179 11.65 -1.44 -1.36
N MET A 180 10.59 -1.00 -0.70
CA MET A 180 9.35 -0.65 -1.39
C MET A 180 9.52 0.67 -2.16
N ILE A 181 8.90 0.77 -3.33
CA ILE A 181 8.99 1.97 -4.19
C ILE A 181 7.60 2.58 -4.36
N ARG A 182 6.66 1.77 -4.88
CA ARG A 182 5.24 2.07 -5.04
C ARG A 182 4.46 1.02 -4.27
N PHE A 183 3.98 1.35 -3.09
CA PHE A 183 3.46 0.36 -2.14
C PHE A 183 2.49 0.98 -1.14
N PRO A 184 1.45 0.26 -0.67
CA PRO A 184 0.49 0.78 0.30
C PRO A 184 1.08 0.80 1.72
N ASN A 185 1.92 1.79 2.03
CA ASN A 185 2.54 1.97 3.35
C ASN A 185 2.70 3.46 3.70
N CYS A 186 2.23 3.87 4.89
CA CYS A 186 2.35 5.24 5.39
C CYS A 186 3.33 5.40 6.56
N GLY A 187 3.64 4.34 7.32
CA GLY A 187 4.39 4.47 8.58
C GLY A 187 5.89 4.57 8.34
N TYR A 188 6.42 3.69 7.49
CA TYR A 188 7.86 3.53 7.30
C TYR A 188 8.19 3.21 5.83
N PRO A 189 7.85 4.10 4.88
CA PRO A 189 7.94 3.78 3.46
C PRO A 189 9.39 3.65 2.96
N ASP A 190 10.36 4.20 3.68
CA ASP A 190 11.78 4.15 3.32
C ASP A 190 12.54 3.01 4.02
N TRP A 191 11.89 2.28 4.93
CA TRP A 191 12.51 1.18 5.66
C TRP A 191 12.68 -0.07 4.78
N MET A 192 13.71 -0.84 5.12
CA MET A 192 13.97 -2.12 4.50
C MET A 192 12.93 -3.14 4.98
N TYR A 193 12.40 -3.96 4.06
CA TYR A 193 11.68 -5.16 4.45
C TYR A 193 12.68 -6.30 4.52
N ASP A 194 12.88 -6.82 5.72
CA ASP A 194 13.83 -7.89 5.99
C ASP A 194 13.15 -9.25 5.87
N LEU A 195 13.90 -10.26 5.40
CA LEU A 195 13.39 -11.62 5.31
C LEU A 195 13.23 -12.20 6.74
N SER A 196 11.99 -12.36 7.17
CA SER A 196 11.65 -12.93 8.47
C SER A 196 11.52 -14.46 8.45
N ILE A 197 11.00 -15.01 7.35
CA ILE A 197 10.81 -16.45 7.15
C ILE A 197 11.20 -16.76 5.71
N GLY A 198 12.19 -17.63 5.50
CA GLY A 198 12.56 -18.10 4.16
C GLY A 198 11.89 -19.43 3.84
N TYR A 199 11.36 -19.58 2.63
CA TYR A 199 10.89 -20.87 2.14
C TYR A 199 12.07 -21.73 1.65
N PRO A 200 12.06 -23.04 1.90
CA PRO A 200 13.10 -23.92 1.40
C PRO A 200 13.14 -23.87 -0.13
N PHE A 201 14.34 -23.83 -0.70
CA PHE A 201 14.52 -23.96 -2.14
C PHE A 201 13.99 -25.33 -2.60
N ILE A 202 12.89 -25.32 -3.35
CA ILE A 202 12.45 -26.51 -4.07
C ILE A 202 13.05 -26.41 -5.47
N MET A 203 14.15 -27.14 -5.72
CA MET A 203 14.58 -27.38 -7.10
C MET A 203 13.43 -28.13 -7.81
N ARG A 204 12.86 -27.52 -8.85
CA ARG A 204 12.04 -28.20 -9.84
C ARG A 204 12.81 -28.25 -11.15
#